data_AF-A0A1E3X850-F1
#
_entry.id   AF-A0A1E3X850-F1
#
_cell.length_a   1.000
_cell.length_b   1.000
_cell.length_c   1.000
_cell.angle_alpha   90.00
_cell.angle_beta   90.00
_cell.angle_gamma   90.00
#
_symmetry.space_group_name_H-M   'P 1'
#
loop_
_entity.id
_entity.type
_entity.pdbx_description
1 polymer ?
#
loop_
_entity_poly.entity_id
_entity_poly.type
_entity_poly.pdbx_seq_one_letter_code
_entity_poly.pdbx_strand_id
1 'polypeptide(L)'
;MLVEACPLERHEQAGNRDNTISRILIMSHWNYRVIEKYHKETDTSTYHIHEVYYADNGIIEGWSESAVEPMGETVDELREDIRFFMKAFQKPVLKEETKNGESVLVPQNNTQKINDGHYFELMDRAGVAVDYIYQFLGCHPIIIKDSNLREIYERAEKALAELYQEAGQLEFEQANKKG
;
A
#
# COMPACT_ATOMS: atom_id res chain seq x y z
N MET A 1 -36.06 61.12 31.98
CA MET A 1 -35.58 60.44 30.75
C MET A 1 -34.96 59.13 31.21
N LEU A 2 -35.63 57.98 31.31
CA LEU A 2 -36.43 57.23 30.33
C LEU A 2 -35.75 57.18 28.96
N VAL A 3 -35.01 56.10 28.66
CA VAL A 3 -35.35 54.92 27.80
C VAL A 3 -34.12 53.98 27.75
N GLU A 4 -34.18 52.74 28.28
CA GLU A 4 -34.40 51.43 27.60
C GLU A 4 -33.20 50.92 26.76
N ALA A 5 -32.56 49.80 27.18
CA ALA A 5 -32.64 48.40 26.63
C ALA A 5 -31.81 48.19 25.35
N CYS A 6 -31.13 47.09 24.97
CA CYS A 6 -30.83 45.73 25.44
C CYS A 6 -29.61 45.26 24.54
N PRO A 7 -28.93 44.12 24.81
CA PRO A 7 -27.71 43.70 24.11
C PRO A 7 -28.03 42.96 22.80
N LEU A 8 -27.17 43.14 21.78
CA LEU A 8 -27.16 42.28 20.60
C LEU A 8 -25.77 41.68 20.43
N GLU A 9 -25.70 40.41 20.83
CA GLU A 9 -24.71 39.43 20.44
C GLU A 9 -24.47 39.53 18.93
N ARG A 10 -23.24 39.90 18.54
CA ARG A 10 -22.76 39.55 17.21
C ARG A 10 -22.13 38.18 17.32
N HIS A 11 -22.93 37.18 16.99
CA HIS A 11 -22.46 35.89 16.49
C HIS A 11 -21.43 36.15 15.40
N GLU A 12 -20.16 35.97 15.74
CA GLU A 12 -19.10 35.83 14.76
C GLU A 12 -19.31 34.45 14.13
N GLN A 13 -19.96 34.48 12.96
CA GLN A 13 -20.23 33.29 12.17
C GLN A 13 -18.89 32.62 11.85
N ALA A 14 -18.77 31.38 12.32
CA ALA A 14 -17.73 30.45 11.94
C ALA A 14 -17.63 30.44 10.42
N GLY A 15 -16.52 30.99 9.91
CA GLY A 15 -16.13 30.85 8.52
C GLY A 15 -16.07 29.36 8.20
N ASN A 16 -17.06 28.94 7.41
CA ASN A 16 -17.13 27.70 6.68
C ASN A 16 -15.80 27.51 5.93
N ARG A 17 -14.85 26.81 6.58
CA ARG A 17 -13.63 26.37 5.91
C ARG A 17 -14.05 25.24 5.00
N ASP A 18 -14.20 25.62 3.75
CA ASP A 18 -14.50 24.79 2.60
C ASP A 18 -13.98 23.36 2.76
N ASN A 19 -14.93 22.45 2.65
CA ASN A 19 -14.81 21.01 2.63
C ASN A 19 -14.13 20.51 1.34
N THR A 20 -13.01 21.12 0.96
CA THR A 20 -12.18 20.71 -0.17
C THR A 20 -10.88 20.12 0.40
N ILE A 21 -11.02 19.05 1.19
CA ILE A 21 -9.89 18.14 1.42
C ILE A 21 -9.59 17.53 0.06
N SER A 22 -8.57 18.11 -0.58
CA SER A 22 -7.74 17.55 -1.63
C SER A 22 -8.40 16.42 -2.42
N ARG A 23 -9.09 16.76 -3.52
CA ARG A 23 -9.01 15.89 -4.69
C ARG A 23 -7.53 15.73 -4.96
N ILE A 24 -6.95 14.62 -4.49
CA ILE A 24 -5.65 14.15 -4.98
C ILE A 24 -5.86 14.08 -6.48
N LEU A 25 -5.30 15.04 -7.22
CA LEU A 25 -5.11 14.93 -8.65
C LEU A 25 -4.11 13.78 -8.80
N ILE A 26 -4.63 12.55 -8.85
CA ILE A 26 -3.84 11.42 -9.30
C ILE A 26 -3.55 11.75 -10.75
N MET A 27 -2.28 11.91 -11.10
CA MET A 27 -1.91 12.07 -12.50
C MET A 27 -1.91 10.68 -13.14
N SER A 28 -2.26 10.64 -14.41
CA SER A 28 -2.19 9.43 -15.22
C SER A 28 -0.79 8.84 -15.17
N HIS A 29 -0.67 7.54 -14.95
CA HIS A 29 0.61 6.89 -14.77
C HIS A 29 0.57 5.42 -15.18
N TRP A 30 1.76 4.89 -15.46
CA TRP A 30 1.98 3.47 -15.69
C TRP A 30 2.44 2.78 -14.41
N ASN A 31 2.02 1.54 -14.21
CA ASN A 31 2.47 0.71 -13.10
C ASN A 31 2.55 -0.75 -13.53
N TYR A 32 3.51 -1.49 -12.97
CA TYR A 32 3.54 -2.93 -13.16
C TYR A 32 2.49 -3.60 -12.28
N ARG A 33 1.72 -4.50 -12.88
CA ARG A 33 0.70 -5.32 -12.18
C ARG A 33 0.84 -6.77 -12.57
N VAL A 34 0.61 -7.65 -11.60
CA VAL A 34 0.41 -9.08 -11.86
C VAL A 34 -1.00 -9.26 -12.44
N ILE A 35 -1.10 -9.85 -13.62
CA ILE A 35 -2.34 -10.23 -14.29
C ILE A 35 -2.42 -11.76 -14.36
N GLU A 36 -3.56 -12.31 -13.91
CA GLU A 36 -3.88 -13.71 -14.11
C GLU A 36 -4.50 -13.93 -15.49
N LYS A 37 -3.99 -14.94 -16.22
CA LYS A 37 -4.60 -15.50 -17.42
C LYS A 37 -5.02 -16.94 -17.15
N TYR A 38 -6.33 -17.21 -17.20
CA TYR A 38 -6.91 -18.54 -17.03
C TYR A 38 -7.03 -19.28 -18.37
N HIS A 39 -6.52 -20.50 -18.41
CA HIS A 39 -6.47 -21.37 -19.58
C HIS A 39 -7.53 -22.46 -19.45
N LYS A 40 -8.65 -22.28 -20.16
CA LYS A 40 -9.81 -23.21 -20.12
C LYS A 40 -9.47 -24.64 -20.55
N GLU A 41 -8.51 -24.81 -21.47
CA GLU A 41 -8.14 -26.12 -22.02
C GLU A 41 -7.45 -27.01 -20.98
N THR A 42 -6.63 -26.40 -20.13
CA THR A 42 -5.85 -27.10 -19.10
C THR A 42 -6.44 -26.95 -17.71
N ASP A 43 -7.48 -26.13 -17.54
CA ASP A 43 -8.05 -25.73 -16.25
C ASP A 43 -6.98 -25.18 -15.28
N THR A 44 -6.07 -24.35 -15.81
CA THR A 44 -4.96 -23.77 -15.04
C THR A 44 -4.83 -22.28 -15.26
N SER A 45 -4.19 -21.60 -14.31
CA SER A 45 -3.90 -20.17 -14.39
C SER A 45 -2.40 -19.91 -14.51
N THR A 46 -2.05 -18.89 -15.28
CA THR A 46 -0.70 -18.34 -15.34
C THR A 46 -0.71 -16.88 -14.89
N TYR A 47 0.37 -16.43 -14.26
CA TYR A 47 0.49 -15.08 -13.71
C TYR A 47 1.67 -14.38 -14.37
N HIS A 48 1.41 -13.18 -14.90
CA HIS A 48 2.39 -12.43 -15.67
C HIS A 48 2.42 -10.98 -15.23
N ILE A 49 3.57 -10.32 -15.38
CA ILE A 49 3.68 -8.88 -15.14
C ILE A 49 3.38 -8.14 -16.44
N HIS A 50 2.52 -7.14 -16.33
CA HIS A 50 2.12 -6.26 -17.42
C HIS A 50 2.28 -4.81 -16.98
N GLU A 51 2.49 -3.93 -17.96
CA GLU A 51 2.35 -2.49 -17.78
C GLU A 51 0.87 -2.14 -17.80
N VAL A 52 0.39 -1.43 -16.78
CA VAL A 52 -1.01 -1.01 -16.66
C VAL A 52 -1.07 0.50 -16.53
N TYR A 53 -1.85 1.11 -17.43
CA TYR A 53 -2.08 2.55 -17.45
C TYR A 53 -3.32 2.91 -16.63
N TYR A 54 -3.11 3.81 -15.68
CA TYR A 54 -4.15 4.42 -14.87
C TYR A 54 -4.39 5.84 -15.34
N ALA A 55 -5.66 6.20 -15.55
CA ALA A 55 -6.07 7.57 -15.82
C ALA A 55 -6.06 8.44 -14.55
N ASP A 56 -6.32 9.74 -14.71
CA ASP A 56 -6.27 10.71 -13.60
C ASP A 56 -7.28 10.43 -12.47
N ASN A 57 -8.32 9.65 -12.76
CA ASN A 57 -9.31 9.20 -11.77
C ASN A 57 -8.93 7.86 -11.11
N GLY A 58 -7.77 7.30 -11.43
CA GLY A 58 -7.29 6.01 -10.94
C GLY A 58 -7.94 4.79 -11.61
N ILE A 59 -8.73 4.97 -12.67
CA ILE A 59 -9.32 3.88 -13.45
C ILE A 59 -8.27 3.32 -14.41
N ILE A 60 -8.26 2.00 -14.58
CA ILE A 60 -7.43 1.33 -15.59
C ILE A 60 -8.05 1.56 -16.97
N GLU A 61 -7.31 2.19 -17.88
CA GLU A 61 -7.73 2.45 -19.26
C GLU A 61 -6.92 1.66 -20.30
N GLY A 62 -5.82 1.04 -19.90
CA GLY A 62 -5.02 0.22 -20.81
C GLY A 62 -3.99 -0.65 -20.11
N TRP A 63 -3.52 -1.68 -20.81
CA TRP A 63 -2.41 -2.52 -20.36
C TRP A 63 -1.69 -3.15 -21.57
N SER A 64 -0.46 -3.61 -21.36
CA SER A 64 0.31 -4.29 -22.41
C SER A 64 -0.38 -5.60 -22.83
N GLU A 65 -0.44 -5.88 -24.13
CA GLU A 65 -1.04 -7.11 -24.66
C GLU A 65 -0.30 -8.37 -24.17
N SER A 66 1.03 -8.31 -24.21
CA SER A 66 1.95 -9.34 -23.75
C SER A 66 2.56 -9.00 -22.40
N ALA A 67 3.00 -10.05 -21.69
CA ALA A 67 3.82 -9.90 -20.49
C ALA A 67 5.10 -9.15 -20.84
N VAL A 68 5.59 -8.33 -19.91
CA VAL A 68 6.82 -7.57 -20.10
C VAL A 68 8.00 -8.25 -19.41
N GLU A 69 9.18 -8.15 -20.01
CA GLU A 69 10.45 -8.56 -19.44
C GLU A 69 11.13 -7.35 -18.80
N PRO A 70 11.89 -7.53 -17.70
CA PRO A 70 12.60 -6.41 -17.09
C PRO A 70 13.72 -5.90 -18.01
N MET A 71 13.91 -4.59 -18.07
CA MET A 71 14.84 -3.95 -19.00
C MET A 71 15.54 -2.74 -18.37
N GLY A 72 16.77 -2.47 -18.80
CA GLY A 72 17.50 -1.24 -18.52
C GLY A 72 18.63 -1.03 -19.52
N GLU A 73 19.00 0.22 -19.79
CA GLU A 73 20.17 0.54 -20.63
C GLU A 73 21.48 0.30 -19.86
N THR A 74 21.38 0.27 -18.53
CA THR A 74 22.47 -0.11 -17.61
C THR A 74 22.04 -1.23 -16.65
N VAL A 75 23.02 -1.89 -16.03
CA VAL A 75 22.77 -2.93 -15.00
C VAL A 75 22.02 -2.35 -13.79
N ASP A 76 22.27 -1.09 -13.44
CA ASP A 76 21.61 -0.44 -12.31
C ASP A 76 20.13 -0.14 -12.62
N GLU A 77 19.84 0.30 -13.84
CA GLU A 77 18.46 0.47 -14.32
C GLU A 77 17.70 -0.85 -14.37
N LEU A 78 18.31 -1.92 -14.90
CA LEU A 78 17.70 -3.25 -14.91
C LEU A 78 17.38 -3.74 -13.49
N ARG A 79 18.29 -3.49 -12.53
CA ARG A 79 18.05 -3.85 -11.11
C ARG A 79 16.86 -3.06 -10.54
N GLU A 80 16.76 -1.79 -10.89
CA GLU A 80 15.66 -0.93 -10.46
C GLU A 80 14.33 -1.35 -11.09
N ASP A 81 14.33 -1.77 -12.35
CA ASP A 81 13.14 -2.29 -13.03
C ASP A 81 12.65 -3.61 -12.41
N ILE A 82 13.56 -4.53 -12.09
CA ILE A 82 13.25 -5.73 -11.29
C ILE A 82 12.66 -5.34 -9.92
N ARG A 83 13.16 -4.28 -9.27
CA ARG A 83 12.59 -3.79 -8.01
C ARG A 83 11.14 -3.33 -8.21
N PHE A 84 10.80 -2.68 -9.32
CA PHE A 84 9.43 -2.31 -9.63
C PHE A 84 8.54 -3.52 -9.94
N PHE A 85 9.06 -4.55 -10.62
CA PHE A 85 8.37 -5.83 -10.79
C PHE A 85 8.04 -6.47 -9.43
N MET A 86 8.99 -6.46 -8.49
CA MET A 86 8.75 -6.96 -7.13
C MET A 86 7.67 -6.16 -6.38
N LYS A 87 7.55 -4.85 -6.62
CA LYS A 87 6.47 -4.03 -6.05
C LYS A 87 5.09 -4.38 -6.60
N ALA A 88 4.99 -5.00 -7.78
CA ALA A 88 3.70 -5.42 -8.35
C ALA A 88 2.98 -6.43 -7.44
N PHE A 89 3.72 -7.29 -6.74
CA PHE A 89 3.19 -8.29 -5.80
C PHE A 89 2.62 -7.70 -4.50
N GLN A 90 2.90 -6.42 -4.22
CA GLN A 90 2.32 -5.69 -3.09
C GLN A 90 0.92 -5.16 -3.40
N LYS A 91 0.44 -5.33 -4.63
CA LYS A 91 -0.87 -4.91 -5.10
C LYS A 91 -1.73 -6.15 -5.43
N PRO A 92 -3.07 -6.02 -5.42
CA PRO A 92 -3.94 -7.13 -5.82
C PRO A 92 -3.61 -7.65 -7.21
N VAL A 93 -3.64 -8.97 -7.40
CA VAL A 93 -3.62 -9.58 -8.74
C VAL A 93 -4.83 -9.08 -9.52
N LEU A 94 -4.66 -8.77 -10.80
CA LEU A 94 -5.73 -8.36 -11.69
C LEU A 94 -6.20 -9.54 -12.54
N LYS A 95 -7.46 -9.54 -12.92
CA LYS A 95 -8.00 -10.45 -13.95
C LYS A 95 -8.72 -9.65 -15.03
N GLU A 96 -8.67 -10.18 -16.23
CA GLU A 96 -9.42 -9.67 -17.36
C GLU A 96 -10.87 -10.16 -17.31
N GLU A 97 -11.81 -9.23 -17.43
CA GLU A 97 -13.24 -9.51 -17.52
C GLU A 97 -13.85 -8.76 -18.70
N THR A 98 -14.92 -9.29 -19.27
CA THR A 98 -15.71 -8.59 -20.28
C THR A 98 -16.85 -7.83 -19.62
N LYS A 99 -16.87 -6.50 -19.77
CA LYS A 99 -18.00 -5.65 -19.35
C LYS A 99 -18.48 -4.83 -20.55
N ASN A 100 -19.78 -4.92 -20.85
CA ASN A 100 -20.40 -4.23 -21.98
C ASN A 100 -19.73 -4.50 -23.35
N GLY A 101 -19.11 -5.67 -23.53
CA GLY A 101 -18.38 -6.02 -24.75
C GLY A 101 -16.95 -5.51 -24.82
N GLU A 102 -16.51 -4.76 -23.82
CA GLU A 102 -15.13 -4.28 -23.68
C GLU A 102 -14.38 -5.11 -22.64
N SER A 103 -13.08 -5.29 -22.87
CA SER A 103 -12.21 -5.91 -21.88
C SER A 103 -11.85 -4.90 -20.80
N VAL A 104 -11.89 -5.32 -19.55
CA VAL A 104 -11.49 -4.52 -18.39
C VAL A 104 -10.68 -5.35 -17.40
N LEU A 105 -9.69 -4.74 -16.76
CA LEU A 105 -9.00 -5.35 -15.63
C LEU A 105 -9.70 -5.02 -14.32
N VAL A 106 -9.98 -6.05 -13.53
CA VAL A 106 -10.52 -5.90 -12.17
C VAL A 106 -9.60 -6.55 -11.14
N PRO A 107 -9.47 -5.98 -9.94
CA PRO A 107 -8.79 -6.65 -8.84
C PRO A 107 -9.45 -7.98 -8.53
N GLN A 108 -8.64 -9.03 -8.45
CA GLN A 108 -9.05 -10.23 -7.76
C GLN A 108 -9.07 -9.93 -6.26
N ASN A 109 -10.20 -10.22 -5.62
CA ASN A 109 -10.23 -10.30 -4.18
C ASN A 109 -9.23 -11.40 -3.80
N ASN A 110 -8.11 -11.03 -3.19
CA ASN A 110 -7.03 -11.94 -2.87
C ASN A 110 -7.60 -13.07 -1.99
N THR A 111 -7.88 -14.23 -2.59
CA THR A 111 -8.59 -15.34 -1.97
C THR A 111 -7.66 -16.22 -1.13
N GLN A 112 -6.39 -15.83 -0.97
CA GLN A 112 -5.49 -16.55 -0.08
C GLN A 112 -6.00 -16.41 1.35
N LYS A 113 -6.78 -17.41 1.77
CA LYS A 113 -7.45 -17.42 3.05
C LYS A 113 -6.38 -17.30 4.13
N ILE A 114 -6.50 -16.28 4.97
CA ILE A 114 -5.61 -16.13 6.12
C ILE A 114 -5.81 -17.36 7.01
N ASN A 115 -4.76 -18.16 7.13
CA ASN A 115 -4.72 -19.30 8.04
C ASN A 115 -3.97 -18.91 9.32
N ASP A 116 -4.06 -19.78 10.31
CA ASP A 116 -3.57 -19.52 11.66
C ASP A 116 -2.06 -19.26 11.72
N GLY A 117 -1.30 -19.82 10.78
CA GLY A 117 0.15 -19.62 10.71
C GLY A 117 0.57 -18.27 10.12
N HIS A 118 -0.30 -17.55 9.42
CA HIS A 118 0.09 -16.30 8.75
C HIS A 118 0.37 -15.16 9.73
N TYR A 119 -0.36 -15.05 10.83
CA TYR A 119 -0.10 -14.02 11.83
C TYR A 119 1.22 -14.29 12.55
N PHE A 120 1.45 -15.54 12.97
CA PHE A 120 2.71 -15.97 13.55
C PHE A 120 3.91 -15.74 12.61
N GLU A 121 3.77 -16.11 11.34
CA GLU A 121 4.80 -15.86 10.32
C GLU A 121 5.09 -14.37 10.15
N LEU A 122 4.05 -13.53 10.13
CA LEU A 122 4.23 -12.08 10.05
C LEU A 122 4.94 -11.52 11.29
N MET A 123 4.61 -12.01 12.48
CA MET A 123 5.32 -11.66 13.71
C MET A 123 6.80 -12.04 13.64
N ASP A 124 7.12 -13.27 13.27
CA ASP A 124 8.51 -13.72 13.14
C ASP A 124 9.29 -12.84 12.15
N ARG A 125 8.71 -12.57 10.98
CA ARG A 125 9.29 -11.67 9.98
C ARG A 125 9.47 -10.24 10.49
N ALA A 126 8.50 -9.70 11.23
CA ALA A 126 8.59 -8.36 11.80
C ALA A 126 9.67 -8.29 12.89
N GLY A 127 9.77 -9.31 13.75
CA GLY A 127 10.83 -9.40 14.76
C GLY A 127 12.23 -9.45 14.14
N VAL A 128 12.40 -10.28 13.10
CA VAL A 128 13.65 -10.34 12.33
C VAL A 128 13.96 -8.98 11.66
N ALA A 129 12.96 -8.28 11.14
CA ALA A 129 13.15 -6.96 10.55
C ALA A 129 13.61 -5.92 11.58
N VAL A 130 13.04 -5.91 12.79
CA VAL A 130 13.48 -5.06 13.91
C VAL A 130 14.94 -5.35 14.26
N ASP A 131 15.30 -6.63 14.38
CA ASP A 131 16.67 -7.03 14.70
C ASP A 131 17.67 -6.56 13.62
N TYR A 132 17.31 -6.70 12.33
CA TYR A 132 18.16 -6.22 11.25
C TYR A 132 18.39 -4.71 11.27
N ILE A 133 17.36 -3.89 11.46
CA ILE A 133 17.56 -2.44 11.51
C ILE A 133 18.41 -2.04 12.72
N TYR A 134 18.26 -2.73 13.86
CA TYR A 134 19.05 -2.47 15.05
C TYR A 134 20.52 -2.82 14.82
N GLN A 135 20.80 -4.01 14.29
CA GLN A 135 22.16 -4.48 14.05
C GLN A 135 22.90 -3.65 13.00
N PHE A 136 22.24 -3.29 11.90
CA PHE A 136 22.89 -2.59 10.79
C PHE A 136 22.92 -1.07 10.97
N LEU A 137 21.91 -0.48 11.61
CA LEU A 137 21.76 0.98 11.69
C LEU A 137 21.83 1.51 13.12
N GLY A 138 21.22 0.85 14.08
CA GLY A 138 21.05 1.36 15.45
C GLY A 138 22.36 1.70 16.16
N CYS A 139 23.44 0.96 15.88
CA CYS A 139 24.77 1.21 16.45
C CYS A 139 25.63 2.21 15.63
N HIS A 140 25.14 2.75 14.51
CA HIS A 140 25.95 3.58 13.63
C HIS A 140 26.27 4.94 14.31
N PRO A 141 27.55 5.37 14.40
CA PRO A 141 27.92 6.58 15.14
C PRO A 141 27.22 7.86 14.69
N ILE A 142 26.85 7.96 13.42
CA ILE A 142 26.10 9.13 12.90
C ILE A 142 24.66 9.13 13.42
N ILE A 143 23.99 7.98 13.47
CA ILE A 143 22.63 7.86 14.02
C ILE A 143 22.65 8.19 15.51
N ILE A 144 23.70 7.80 16.25
CA ILE A 144 23.81 8.11 17.68
C ILE A 144 24.01 9.61 17.94
N LYS A 145 24.78 10.30 17.10
CA LYS A 145 25.22 11.69 17.33
C LYS A 145 24.27 12.74 16.76
N ASP A 146 23.59 12.44 15.65
CA ASP A 146 22.68 13.37 15.00
C ASP A 146 21.24 13.11 15.46
N SER A 147 20.64 14.08 16.15
CA SER A 147 19.30 13.93 16.74
C SER A 147 18.19 13.74 15.72
N ASN A 148 18.31 14.35 14.53
CA ASN A 148 17.29 14.22 13.49
C ASN A 148 17.34 12.83 12.86
N LEU A 149 18.55 12.34 12.56
CA LEU A 149 18.73 10.98 12.04
C LEU A 149 18.32 9.92 13.08
N ARG A 150 18.62 10.17 14.37
CA ARG A 150 18.16 9.33 15.47
C ARG A 150 16.63 9.23 15.53
N GLU A 151 15.94 10.36 15.47
CA GLU A 151 14.47 10.39 15.50
C GLU A 151 13.87 9.62 14.30
N ILE A 152 14.46 9.77 13.11
CA ILE A 152 14.04 9.01 11.93
C ILE A 152 14.20 7.50 12.15
N TYR A 153 15.35 7.07 12.69
CA TYR A 153 15.62 5.68 13.03
C TYR A 153 14.62 5.15 14.07
N GLU A 154 14.42 5.86 15.17
CA GLU A 154 13.51 5.45 16.26
C GLU A 154 12.07 5.32 15.77
N ARG A 155 11.62 6.16 14.84
CA ARG A 155 10.29 6.02 14.21
C ARG A 155 10.19 4.77 13.32
N ALA A 156 11.24 4.44 12.57
CA ALA A 156 11.26 3.22 11.75
C ALA A 156 11.23 1.96 12.63
N GLU A 157 12.02 1.96 13.71
CA GLU A 157 12.02 0.88 14.70
C GLU A 157 10.66 0.70 15.37
N LYS A 158 10.07 1.81 15.83
CA LYS A 158 8.74 1.83 16.44
C LYS A 158 7.67 1.29 15.49
N ALA A 159 7.70 1.66 14.21
CA ALA A 159 6.73 1.18 13.22
C ALA A 159 6.81 -0.34 13.00
N LEU A 160 8.02 -0.91 12.96
CA LEU A 160 8.19 -2.37 12.84
C LEU A 160 7.76 -3.10 14.12
N ALA A 161 8.05 -2.52 15.29
CA ALA A 161 7.59 -3.07 16.56
C ALA A 161 6.06 -3.02 16.68
N GLU A 162 5.42 -1.94 16.24
CA GLU A 162 3.95 -1.82 16.20
C GLU A 162 3.33 -2.86 15.26
N LEU A 163 3.93 -3.11 14.09
CA LEU A 163 3.50 -4.17 13.18
C LEU A 163 3.56 -5.56 13.84
N TYR A 164 4.63 -5.85 14.59
CA TYR A 164 4.76 -7.10 15.36
C TYR A 164 3.64 -7.23 16.39
N GLN A 165 3.38 -6.17 17.17
CA GLN A 165 2.38 -6.20 18.24
C GLN A 165 0.96 -6.38 17.68
N GLU A 166 0.61 -5.66 16.61
CA GLU A 166 -0.69 -5.76 15.96
C GLU A 166 -0.93 -7.18 15.41
N ALA A 167 0.08 -7.78 14.77
CA ALA A 167 -0.03 -9.16 14.28
C ALA A 167 -0.28 -10.15 15.42
N GLY A 168 0.39 -9.99 16.57
CA GLY A 168 0.16 -10.83 17.75
C GLY A 168 -1.22 -10.63 18.40
N GLN A 169 -1.73 -9.39 18.41
CA GLN A 169 -3.10 -9.14 18.86
C GLN A 169 -4.12 -9.88 17.97
N LEU A 170 -3.98 -9.78 16.66
CA LEU A 170 -4.87 -10.43 15.69
C LEU A 170 -4.80 -11.97 15.78
N GLU A 171 -3.61 -12.53 16.01
CA GLU A 171 -3.42 -13.97 16.28
C GLU A 171 -4.24 -14.40 17.51
N PHE A 172 -4.09 -13.69 18.63
CA PHE A 172 -4.80 -13.99 19.88
C PHE A 172 -6.32 -13.89 19.71
N GLU A 173 -6.80 -12.84 19.04
CA GLU A 173 -8.22 -12.68 18.73
C GLU A 173 -8.76 -13.80 17.83
N GLN A 174 -7.98 -14.25 16.85
CA GLN A 174 -8.38 -15.34 15.97
C GLN A 174 -8.44 -16.68 16.72
N ALA A 175 -7.49 -16.95 17.63
CA ALA A 175 -7.50 -18.14 18.47
C ALA A 175 -8.74 -18.18 19.39
N ASN A 176 -9.09 -17.05 20.00
CA ASN A 176 -10.26 -16.96 20.88
C ASN A 176 -11.61 -17.03 20.15
N LYS A 177 -11.68 -16.68 18.86
CA LYS A 177 -12.90 -16.87 18.04
C LYS A 177 -13.18 -18.35 17.73
N LYS A 178 -12.19 -19.24 17.90
CA LYS A 178 -12.31 -20.67 17.62
C LYS A 178 -12.56 -21.53 18.86
N GLY A 179 -12.36 -20.99 20.06
CA GLY A 179 -12.62 -21.65 21.34
C GLY A 179 -14.01 -21.35 21.87
#